data_AF-A0A7W6TJ48-F1
#
_entry.id   AF-A0A7W6TJ48-F1
#
_cell.length_a   1.000
_cell.length_b   1.000
_cell.length_c   1.000
_cell.angle_alpha   90.00
_cell.angle_beta   90.00
_cell.angle_gamma   90.00
#
_symmetry.space_group_name_H-M   'P 1'
#
loop_
_entity.id
_entity.type
_entity.pdbx_description
1 polymer ?
#
loop_
_entity_poly.entity_id
_entity_poly.type
_entity_poly.pdbx_seq_one_letter_code
_entity_poly.pdbx_strand_id
1 'polypeptide(L)'
;MSELLSIRPAAMRQAATRCFPSLNWNATLPWLRAITVHTARRRLINPRVVYPNWRMSGSSEASSGAGTLKVSLEYPAGVFTLANECIAVGGSAVAFPVGNLALTFNVTVPRGAKFWLRPLVNIPSGVNWTQMAGGNESNYGIASGDFMDISTSAVADHTGGGSVGAANGSLYLPMVIATEHREAAPIIFGTSRAAGGTYINDSNGNAGIECVILGRNHGYTNHAIAATLLASWNAGTHTYLGQLITAGYWTHVINEYGINDTGDTAAALAGRRTTFASWVKGLRSDIVVIGETLYPRTSSTDGYASKANQTISSQPIAEFNNLVRTGISGEDYCWDAADGLDPTREGKYPVTRNPNDASYTPTLFTAGLSGTTLTVSSVTSGPALGVGVPINATGAAPSLWIVRQLSGTAGTVGTYEVNRAHNGFPNKPALAAGTSFTTAGYTTRDGLHAEWLGAEMIVNNKGPALLDLLAA
;
A
#
# COMPACT_ATOMS: atom_id res chain seq x y z
N MET A 1 -6.37 4.50 -35.86
CA MET A 1 -5.36 5.43 -35.35
C MET A 1 -5.77 5.78 -33.94
N SER A 2 -4.89 5.63 -32.95
CA SER A 2 -5.14 6.22 -31.63
C SER A 2 -4.91 7.71 -31.72
N GLU A 3 -5.88 8.52 -31.30
CA GLU A 3 -5.59 9.93 -31.02
C GLU A 3 -4.60 9.97 -29.84
N LEU A 4 -3.54 10.78 -29.99
CA LEU A 4 -2.59 10.99 -28.89
C LEU A 4 -3.31 11.78 -27.80
N LEU A 5 -3.66 11.09 -26.71
CA LEU A 5 -4.32 11.69 -25.55
C LEU A 5 -3.64 12.99 -25.16
N SER A 6 -4.43 14.04 -24.98
CA SER A 6 -3.90 15.39 -24.76
C SER A 6 -3.04 15.42 -23.50
N ILE A 7 -1.76 15.79 -23.67
CA ILE A 7 -0.79 15.74 -22.57
C ILE A 7 -1.27 16.65 -21.45
N ARG A 8 -1.74 16.04 -20.35
CA ARG A 8 -2.29 16.72 -19.17
C ARG A 8 -1.45 17.96 -18.83
N PRO A 9 -2.06 19.12 -18.54
CA PRO A 9 -1.31 20.31 -18.15
C PRO A 9 -0.49 20.04 -16.89
N ALA A 10 0.59 20.79 -16.71
CA ALA A 10 1.39 20.70 -15.49
C ALA A 10 0.62 21.38 -14.34
N ALA A 11 0.61 20.75 -13.16
CA ALA A 11 -0.05 21.26 -11.96
C ALA A 11 0.62 20.68 -10.71
N MET A 12 0.43 21.34 -9.56
CA MET A 12 0.89 20.84 -8.25
C MET A 12 0.16 19.53 -7.90
N ARG A 13 0.88 18.41 -7.94
CA ARG A 13 0.31 17.06 -7.81
C ARG A 13 1.15 16.15 -6.94
N GLN A 14 0.51 15.12 -6.38
CA GLN A 14 1.12 14.15 -5.46
C GLN A 14 2.30 13.40 -6.12
N ALA A 15 3.49 13.57 -5.53
CA ALA A 15 4.77 13.32 -6.20
C ALA A 15 5.73 12.39 -5.43
N ALA A 16 5.40 12.04 -4.18
CA ALA A 16 6.17 11.11 -3.35
C ALA A 16 5.32 9.96 -2.80
N THR A 17 5.97 8.92 -2.27
CA THR A 17 5.28 7.80 -1.60
C THR A 17 4.89 8.13 -0.16
N ARG A 18 4.06 7.26 0.43
CA ARG A 18 3.73 7.25 1.87
C ARG A 18 3.08 8.52 2.42
N CYS A 19 2.02 8.99 1.78
CA CYS A 19 1.11 9.98 2.37
C CYS A 19 -0.17 9.28 2.85
N PHE A 20 -0.64 9.60 4.06
CA PHE A 20 -1.73 8.90 4.75
C PHE A 20 -2.52 9.86 5.67
N PRO A 21 -3.83 9.64 5.92
CA PRO A 21 -4.57 10.37 6.93
C PRO A 21 -4.18 9.90 8.34
N SER A 22 -4.27 10.80 9.32
CA SER A 22 -4.29 10.36 10.72
C SER A 22 -5.60 9.60 11.01
N LEU A 23 -5.54 8.61 11.89
CA LEU A 23 -6.67 7.74 12.25
C LEU A 23 -6.98 7.80 13.75
N ASN A 24 -5.95 7.92 14.58
CA ASN A 24 -6.06 7.96 16.03
C ASN A 24 -5.69 9.32 16.62
N TRP A 25 -6.12 9.52 17.86
CA TRP A 25 -5.86 10.71 18.67
C TRP A 25 -5.74 10.33 20.14
N ASN A 26 -4.99 11.11 20.92
CA ASN A 26 -4.86 10.94 22.36
C ASN A 26 -4.95 12.28 23.08
N ALA A 27 -6.07 12.49 23.80
CA ALA A 27 -6.32 13.66 24.64
C ALA A 27 -5.20 13.98 25.65
N THR A 28 -4.42 12.99 26.08
CA THR A 28 -3.43 13.17 27.17
C THR A 28 -2.04 13.57 26.70
N LEU A 29 -1.75 13.50 25.40
CA LEU A 29 -0.43 13.77 24.83
C LEU A 29 -0.53 14.92 23.83
N PRO A 30 -0.16 16.17 24.19
CA PRO A 30 -0.24 17.29 23.26
C PRO A 30 0.99 17.44 22.36
N TRP A 31 2.13 16.79 22.67
CA TRP A 31 3.36 16.90 21.88
C TRP A 31 3.69 15.65 21.08
N LEU A 32 4.07 15.84 19.82
CA LEU A 32 4.58 14.82 18.92
C LEU A 32 5.79 15.36 18.16
N ARG A 33 6.80 14.52 17.94
CA ARG A 33 7.83 14.74 16.92
C ARG A 33 8.06 13.45 16.14
N ALA A 34 8.36 13.57 14.84
CA ALA A 34 8.66 12.41 14.01
C ALA A 34 9.80 12.67 13.03
N ILE A 35 10.29 11.59 12.45
CA ILE A 35 11.07 11.54 11.22
C ILE A 35 10.33 10.55 10.33
N THR A 36 9.96 10.93 9.12
CA THR A 36 9.20 10.08 8.18
C THR A 36 9.92 10.02 6.84
N VAL A 37 10.24 8.80 6.36
CA VAL A 37 10.98 8.60 5.11
C VAL A 37 10.06 8.44 3.90
N HIS A 38 10.35 9.19 2.84
CA HIS A 38 9.57 9.21 1.61
C HIS A 38 10.49 8.97 0.41
N THR A 39 9.95 8.43 -0.68
CA THR A 39 10.67 8.34 -1.97
C THR A 39 10.07 9.33 -2.96
N ALA A 40 10.90 10.22 -3.50
CA ALA A 40 10.50 11.18 -4.51
C ALA A 40 10.27 10.45 -5.85
N ARG A 41 9.01 10.27 -6.25
CA ARG A 41 8.66 9.54 -7.48
C ARG A 41 8.60 10.45 -8.69
N ARG A 42 8.47 11.77 -8.50
CA ARG A 42 8.84 12.82 -9.46
C ARG A 42 10.00 13.64 -8.90
N ARG A 43 10.70 14.41 -9.73
CA ARG A 43 11.70 15.38 -9.23
C ARG A 43 10.94 16.46 -8.47
N LEU A 44 11.11 16.53 -7.16
CA LEU A 44 10.54 17.61 -6.36
C LEU A 44 11.35 18.88 -6.63
N ILE A 45 10.67 19.98 -6.94
CA ILE A 45 11.25 21.31 -7.05
C ILE A 45 10.37 22.23 -6.22
N ASN A 46 10.93 22.75 -5.14
CA ASN A 46 10.25 23.57 -4.13
C ASN A 46 8.91 22.95 -3.67
N PRO A 47 8.93 21.71 -3.14
CA PRO A 47 7.72 20.94 -2.91
C PRO A 47 6.78 21.61 -1.90
N ARG A 48 5.48 21.38 -2.10
CA ARG A 48 4.44 21.67 -1.12
C ARG A 48 4.11 20.40 -0.35
N VAL A 49 4.13 20.46 0.97
CA VAL A 49 3.70 19.38 1.87
C VAL A 49 2.43 19.82 2.57
N VAL A 50 1.44 18.95 2.71
CA VAL A 50 0.19 19.25 3.42
C VAL A 50 -0.01 18.29 4.57
N TYR A 51 -0.10 18.83 5.79
CA TYR A 51 -0.37 18.06 7.01
C TYR A 51 -1.82 18.23 7.49
N PRO A 52 -2.48 17.14 7.94
CA PRO A 52 -3.82 17.19 8.48
C PRO A 52 -3.82 17.50 9.99
N ASN A 53 -4.50 18.57 10.39
CA ASN A 53 -4.96 18.76 11.77
C ASN A 53 -6.42 18.30 11.92
N TRP A 54 -6.61 17.05 11.54
CA TRP A 54 -7.83 16.27 11.62
C TRP A 54 -7.43 14.79 11.50
N ARG A 55 -8.36 13.90 11.82
CA ARG A 55 -8.21 12.46 11.62
C ARG A 55 -9.52 11.87 11.09
N MET A 56 -9.45 10.67 10.52
CA MET A 56 -10.66 9.86 10.36
C MET A 56 -11.06 9.28 11.71
N SER A 57 -12.34 9.42 12.08
CA SER A 57 -12.93 8.87 13.30
C SER A 57 -14.02 7.89 12.91
N GLY A 58 -13.59 6.67 12.56
CA GLY A 58 -14.42 5.77 11.76
C GLY A 58 -14.55 6.35 10.35
N SER A 59 -15.78 6.57 9.89
CA SER A 59 -16.08 6.99 8.52
C SER A 59 -16.21 8.49 8.30
N SER A 60 -16.00 9.33 9.31
CA SER A 60 -16.04 10.80 9.22
C SER A 60 -14.75 11.45 9.68
N GLU A 61 -14.40 12.59 9.11
CA GLU A 61 -13.37 13.48 9.65
C GLU A 61 -13.75 14.01 11.04
N ALA A 62 -12.76 14.07 11.94
CA ALA A 62 -12.85 14.73 13.23
C ALA A 62 -11.75 15.80 13.37
N SER A 63 -12.13 16.97 13.87
CA SER A 63 -11.19 18.02 14.31
C SER A 63 -10.46 17.59 15.57
N SER A 64 -9.19 17.99 15.69
CA SER A 64 -8.36 17.75 16.88
C SER A 64 -7.96 19.02 17.61
N GLY A 65 -8.58 20.17 17.28
CA GLY A 65 -8.26 21.48 17.87
C GLY A 65 -7.03 22.15 17.26
N ALA A 66 -6.95 23.48 17.33
CA ALA A 66 -5.82 24.23 16.77
C ALA A 66 -4.54 24.04 17.60
N GLY A 67 -3.39 24.06 16.93
CA GLY A 67 -2.08 23.82 17.54
C GLY A 67 -0.95 24.63 16.88
N THR A 68 0.27 24.11 16.94
CA THR A 68 1.42 24.60 16.17
C THR A 68 2.17 23.46 15.48
N LEU A 69 2.86 23.80 14.39
CA LEU A 69 3.61 22.88 13.55
C LEU A 69 4.93 23.52 13.12
N LYS A 70 6.05 22.79 13.26
CA LYS A 70 7.34 23.13 12.65
C LYS A 70 7.83 21.92 11.86
N VAL A 71 8.27 22.12 10.62
CA VAL A 71 8.74 20.99 9.76
C VAL A 71 10.00 21.38 9.01
N SER A 72 10.97 20.45 8.96
CA SER A 72 12.03 20.48 7.97
C SER A 72 11.91 19.31 6.98
N LEU A 73 12.47 19.51 5.78
CA LEU A 73 12.74 18.48 4.79
C LEU A 73 14.25 18.20 4.85
N GLU A 74 14.61 16.96 5.12
CA GLU A 74 16.00 16.47 5.13
C GLU A 74 16.34 15.88 3.75
N TYR A 75 17.12 16.61 2.95
CA TYR A 75 17.71 16.10 1.72
C TYR A 75 18.95 16.91 1.26
N PRO A 76 20.09 16.27 0.98
CA PRO A 76 20.43 14.87 1.29
C PRO A 76 20.41 14.59 2.81
N ALA A 77 20.65 13.34 3.22
CA ALA A 77 20.71 12.98 4.64
C ALA A 77 21.70 13.89 5.40
N GLY A 78 21.29 14.40 6.57
CA GLY A 78 22.03 15.40 7.35
C GLY A 78 21.90 16.86 6.89
N VAL A 79 21.17 17.16 5.81
CA VAL A 79 20.94 18.54 5.31
C VAL A 79 19.47 18.93 5.49
N PHE A 80 19.20 19.77 6.49
CA PHE A 80 17.86 20.15 6.93
C PHE A 80 17.43 21.49 6.35
N THR A 81 16.37 21.50 5.53
CA THR A 81 15.74 22.75 5.06
C THR A 81 14.40 22.95 5.76
N LEU A 82 14.28 24.02 6.53
CA LEU A 82 13.04 24.37 7.23
C LEU A 82 11.96 24.83 6.23
N ALA A 83 10.69 24.60 6.53
CA ALA A 83 9.57 25.13 5.74
C ALA A 83 9.61 26.67 5.67
N ASN A 84 9.29 27.23 4.50
CA ASN A 84 9.33 28.68 4.22
C ASN A 84 8.45 29.48 5.19
N GLU A 85 7.30 28.92 5.56
CA GLU A 85 6.34 29.54 6.48
C GLU A 85 6.91 29.59 7.91
N CYS A 86 7.68 28.56 8.31
CA CYS A 86 8.40 28.52 9.59
C CYS A 86 9.60 29.48 9.58
N ILE A 87 10.29 29.64 8.44
CA ILE A 87 11.34 30.66 8.25
C ILE A 87 10.74 32.07 8.39
N ALA A 88 9.57 32.33 7.79
CA ALA A 88 8.89 33.62 7.86
C ALA A 88 8.50 34.05 9.28
N VAL A 89 8.27 33.10 10.20
CA VAL A 89 8.08 33.35 11.65
C VAL A 89 9.38 33.22 12.46
N GLY A 90 10.52 33.54 11.86
CA GLY A 90 11.83 33.59 12.53
C GLY A 90 12.43 32.22 12.89
N GLY A 91 12.07 31.17 12.15
CA GLY A 91 12.51 29.80 12.43
C GLY A 91 11.68 29.07 13.50
N SER A 92 10.54 29.65 13.89
CA SER A 92 9.63 29.10 14.90
C SER A 92 8.61 28.11 14.31
N ALA A 93 7.80 27.49 15.16
CA ALA A 93 6.60 26.78 14.73
C ALA A 93 5.52 27.77 14.25
N VAL A 94 4.83 27.46 13.17
CA VAL A 94 3.66 28.22 12.69
C VAL A 94 2.38 27.75 13.39
N ALA A 95 1.34 28.59 13.36
CA ALA A 95 0.01 28.18 13.78
C ALA A 95 -0.51 27.03 12.89
N PHE A 96 -1.03 25.98 13.51
CA PHE A 96 -1.61 24.82 12.84
C PHE A 96 -3.13 24.86 12.99
N PRO A 97 -3.87 25.46 12.04
CA PRO A 97 -5.32 25.55 12.12
C PRO A 97 -5.94 24.15 12.05
N VAL A 98 -7.20 24.03 12.50
CA VAL A 98 -8.03 22.84 12.24
C VAL A 98 -8.21 22.69 10.72
N GLY A 99 -8.12 21.46 10.21
CA GLY A 99 -8.14 21.19 8.78
C GLY A 99 -6.75 21.05 8.19
N ASN A 100 -6.51 21.58 6.99
CA ASN A 100 -5.26 21.35 6.25
C ASN A 100 -4.29 22.53 6.39
N LEU A 101 -3.03 22.26 6.71
CA LEU A 101 -1.94 23.23 6.60
C LEU A 101 -0.98 22.83 5.48
N ALA A 102 -0.91 23.67 4.45
CA ALA A 102 0.11 23.58 3.40
C ALA A 102 1.37 24.34 3.81
N LEU A 103 2.52 23.68 3.68
CA LEU A 103 3.86 24.22 3.85
C LEU A 103 4.64 24.11 2.54
N THR A 104 5.62 24.98 2.32
CA THR A 104 6.49 24.98 1.14
C THR A 104 7.95 24.96 1.53
N PHE A 105 8.81 24.38 0.69
CA PHE A 105 10.24 24.26 0.94
C PHE A 105 11.05 24.82 -0.23
N ASN A 106 12.28 25.27 0.01
CA ASN A 106 13.22 25.69 -1.03
C ASN A 106 14.26 24.59 -1.30
N VAL A 107 13.81 23.45 -1.85
CA VAL A 107 14.62 22.22 -2.04
C VAL A 107 14.36 21.60 -3.41
N THR A 108 15.39 21.07 -4.04
CA THR A 108 15.26 20.10 -5.13
C THR A 108 15.58 18.68 -4.64
N VAL A 109 14.66 17.72 -4.83
CA VAL A 109 14.88 16.30 -4.58
C VAL A 109 14.80 15.53 -5.92
N PRO A 110 15.85 14.83 -6.36
CA PRO A 110 15.83 14.04 -7.60
C PRO A 110 14.78 12.92 -7.60
N ARG A 111 14.26 12.57 -8.79
CA ARG A 111 13.41 11.38 -8.99
C ARG A 111 14.17 10.12 -8.57
N GLY A 112 13.54 9.28 -7.76
CA GLY A 112 14.09 8.05 -7.20
C GLY A 112 14.79 8.23 -5.84
N ALA A 113 15.10 9.46 -5.41
CA ALA A 113 15.81 9.68 -4.14
C ALA A 113 14.89 9.48 -2.93
N LYS A 114 15.47 8.95 -1.83
CA LYS A 114 14.86 9.01 -0.49
C LYS A 114 15.16 10.38 0.14
N PHE A 115 14.18 10.90 0.86
CA PHE A 115 14.26 12.11 1.68
C PHE A 115 13.40 11.90 2.94
N TRP A 116 13.56 12.76 3.95
CA TRP A 116 12.77 12.67 5.18
C TRP A 116 12.03 13.97 5.46
N LEU A 117 10.87 13.87 6.10
CA LEU A 117 10.19 15.00 6.72
C LEU A 117 10.27 14.87 8.23
N ARG A 118 10.55 15.99 8.91
CA ARG A 118 10.79 16.02 10.36
C ARG A 118 9.82 17.00 11.01
N PRO A 119 8.56 16.60 11.28
CA PRO A 119 7.59 17.44 11.97
C PRO A 119 7.81 17.45 13.49
N LEU A 120 7.69 18.62 14.09
CA LEU A 120 7.43 18.87 15.50
C LEU A 120 6.02 19.48 15.60
N VAL A 121 5.16 18.88 16.40
CA VAL A 121 3.74 19.20 16.52
C VAL A 121 3.40 19.45 17.98
N ASN A 122 2.63 20.49 18.25
CA ASN A 122 1.93 20.70 19.51
C ASN A 122 0.45 20.91 19.23
N ILE A 123 -0.41 19.98 19.63
CA ILE A 123 -1.86 20.14 19.60
C ILE A 123 -2.33 20.04 21.06
N PRO A 124 -2.63 21.17 21.74
CA PRO A 124 -2.98 21.16 23.17
C PRO A 124 -4.19 20.30 23.54
N SER A 125 -5.05 19.98 22.56
CA SER A 125 -6.21 19.10 22.71
C SER A 125 -5.88 17.60 22.52
N GLY A 126 -4.62 17.25 22.26
CA GLY A 126 -4.15 15.89 22.01
C GLY A 126 -3.66 15.65 20.57
N VAL A 127 -2.57 14.90 20.42
CA VAL A 127 -1.93 14.63 19.12
C VAL A 127 -2.72 13.69 18.25
N ASN A 128 -2.57 13.87 16.93
CA ASN A 128 -3.03 12.95 15.89
C ASN A 128 -1.89 12.04 15.43
N TRP A 129 -2.22 10.80 15.05
CA TRP A 129 -1.31 9.96 14.26
C TRP A 129 -2.08 8.91 13.44
N THR A 130 -1.38 8.34 12.47
CA THR A 130 -1.78 7.10 11.80
C THR A 130 -1.37 5.95 12.71
N GLN A 131 -2.33 5.28 13.36
CA GLN A 131 -2.05 3.93 13.86
C GLN A 131 -2.04 3.02 12.65
N MET A 132 -0.92 2.39 12.40
CA MET A 132 -0.79 1.46 11.29
C MET A 132 -1.52 0.15 11.68
N ALA A 133 -2.21 -0.49 10.73
CA ALA A 133 -3.47 -1.20 11.01
C ALA A 133 -3.35 -2.60 11.67
N GLY A 134 -2.93 -2.68 12.94
CA GLY A 134 -2.94 -3.94 13.69
C GLY A 134 -2.59 -3.89 15.19
N GLY A 135 -2.73 -2.75 15.85
CA GLY A 135 -2.39 -2.63 17.28
C GLY A 135 -0.89 -2.50 17.56
N ASN A 136 -0.50 -2.66 18.83
CA ASN A 136 0.81 -2.25 19.36
C ASN A 136 2.03 -3.02 18.82
N GLU A 137 1.83 -4.13 18.11
CA GLU A 137 2.90 -5.00 17.59
C GLU A 137 3.05 -4.91 16.06
N SER A 138 2.39 -3.94 15.42
CA SER A 138 2.14 -3.97 13.98
C SER A 138 2.96 -2.93 13.18
N ASN A 139 3.98 -3.42 12.49
CA ASN A 139 4.89 -2.60 11.66
C ASN A 139 4.31 -2.21 10.27
N TYR A 140 2.98 -2.13 10.13
CA TYR A 140 2.35 -1.83 8.85
C TYR A 140 2.82 -0.49 8.30
N GLY A 141 3.23 -0.45 7.03
CA GLY A 141 3.71 0.75 6.36
C GLY A 141 4.88 1.49 7.02
N ILE A 142 5.51 0.96 8.07
CA ILE A 142 6.72 1.54 8.68
C ILE A 142 7.91 1.16 7.80
N ALA A 143 8.70 2.17 7.44
CA ALA A 143 9.90 2.04 6.64
C ALA A 143 11.15 2.15 7.52
N SER A 144 12.25 1.53 7.07
CA SER A 144 13.56 1.76 7.69
C SER A 144 13.95 3.23 7.52
N GLY A 145 14.08 3.94 8.65
CA GLY A 145 14.31 5.38 8.70
C GLY A 145 13.14 6.21 9.25
N ASP A 146 12.02 5.59 9.65
CA ASP A 146 10.96 6.26 10.41
C ASP A 146 11.21 6.23 11.93
N PHE A 147 10.87 7.33 12.60
CA PHE A 147 11.01 7.53 14.04
C PHE A 147 9.86 8.40 14.57
N MET A 148 9.39 8.19 15.79
CA MET A 148 8.34 9.01 16.41
C MET A 148 8.41 8.99 17.94
N ASP A 149 8.36 10.18 18.56
CA ASP A 149 8.18 10.36 20.00
C ASP A 149 6.87 11.14 20.27
N ILE A 150 6.13 10.76 21.31
CA ILE A 150 4.93 11.45 21.80
C ILE A 150 5.00 11.64 23.31
N SER A 151 4.45 12.76 23.82
CA SER A 151 4.70 13.21 25.19
C SER A 151 3.57 14.09 25.76
N THR A 152 3.40 14.02 27.08
CA THR A 152 2.59 14.94 27.89
C THR A 152 3.21 16.34 27.94
N SER A 153 4.56 16.39 28.06
CA SER A 153 5.38 17.60 28.20
C SER A 153 6.08 17.96 26.88
N ALA A 154 6.55 19.21 26.78
CA ALA A 154 7.29 19.69 25.61
C ALA A 154 8.50 18.81 25.27
N VAL A 155 8.61 18.42 24.00
CA VAL A 155 9.73 17.62 23.47
C VAL A 155 10.79 18.52 22.83
N ALA A 156 12.06 18.10 22.85
CA ALA A 156 13.13 18.86 22.20
C ALA A 156 12.94 18.90 20.67
N ASP A 157 13.20 20.08 20.09
CA ASP A 157 13.08 20.34 18.65
C ASP A 157 14.18 19.63 17.86
N HIS A 158 13.81 18.54 17.18
CA HIS A 158 14.70 17.75 16.32
C HIS A 158 14.43 17.99 14.82
N THR A 159 13.81 19.13 14.46
CA THR A 159 13.65 19.54 13.06
C THR A 159 14.99 19.94 12.43
N GLY A 160 15.92 20.49 13.22
CA GLY A 160 17.29 20.83 12.78
C GLY A 160 18.31 19.69 12.84
N GLY A 161 17.88 18.47 13.19
CA GLY A 161 18.76 17.30 13.37
C GLY A 161 18.51 16.56 14.69
N GLY A 162 19.43 15.68 15.09
CA GLY A 162 19.31 14.85 16.29
C GLY A 162 18.44 13.59 16.14
N SER A 163 18.37 12.78 17.20
CA SER A 163 17.76 11.44 17.20
C SER A 163 16.35 11.44 17.80
N VAL A 164 15.42 10.72 17.17
CA VAL A 164 14.03 10.50 17.65
C VAL A 164 13.87 9.02 17.97
N GLY A 165 12.99 8.65 18.91
CA GLY A 165 12.73 7.25 19.27
C GLY A 165 12.16 6.41 18.11
N ALA A 166 12.41 5.10 18.12
CA ALA A 166 11.90 4.20 17.09
C ALA A 166 10.38 4.18 17.04
N ALA A 167 9.80 4.24 15.84
CA ALA A 167 8.35 4.25 15.66
C ALA A 167 7.69 2.95 16.16
N ASN A 168 6.60 3.09 16.91
CA ASN A 168 5.95 2.03 17.70
C ASN A 168 4.55 1.66 17.17
N GLY A 169 4.45 1.30 15.88
CA GLY A 169 3.15 1.09 15.20
C GLY A 169 2.39 2.40 14.90
N SER A 170 3.02 3.55 15.15
CA SER A 170 2.41 4.88 15.10
C SER A 170 3.29 5.85 14.32
N LEU A 171 2.71 6.61 13.38
CA LEU A 171 3.41 7.62 12.57
C LEU A 171 2.54 8.85 12.26
N TYR A 172 3.13 10.04 12.26
CA TYR A 172 2.48 11.27 11.79
C TYR A 172 2.99 11.65 10.39
N LEU A 173 2.19 11.33 9.38
CA LEU A 173 2.51 11.45 7.96
C LEU A 173 1.68 12.58 7.32
N PRO A 174 2.19 13.24 6.26
CA PRO A 174 1.40 14.22 5.52
C PRO A 174 0.33 13.55 4.65
N MET A 175 -0.71 14.31 4.29
CA MET A 175 -1.71 13.92 3.30
C MET A 175 -1.23 14.08 1.86
N VAL A 176 -0.34 15.06 1.62
CA VAL A 176 0.21 15.38 0.29
C VAL A 176 1.68 15.77 0.41
N ILE A 177 2.49 15.31 -0.55
CA ILE A 177 3.81 15.86 -0.88
C ILE A 177 3.82 16.06 -2.40
N ALA A 178 3.67 17.31 -2.81
CA ALA A 178 3.41 17.70 -4.20
C ALA A 178 4.52 18.55 -4.81
N THR A 179 4.67 18.41 -6.13
CA THR A 179 5.48 19.27 -7.00
C THR A 179 4.73 19.49 -8.31
N GLU A 180 5.11 20.46 -9.12
CA GLU A 180 4.47 20.66 -10.42
C GLU A 180 4.84 19.53 -11.39
N HIS A 181 3.85 18.77 -11.90
CA HIS A 181 4.06 17.78 -12.96
C HIS A 181 2.81 17.47 -13.78
N ARG A 182 3.02 16.77 -14.90
CA ARG A 182 1.99 16.32 -15.86
C ARG A 182 1.54 14.86 -15.65
N GLU A 183 2.42 14.03 -15.08
CA GLU A 183 2.18 12.60 -14.86
C GLU A 183 1.06 12.34 -13.83
N ALA A 184 0.57 11.09 -13.78
CA ALA A 184 -0.49 10.63 -12.90
C ALA A 184 -0.14 10.69 -11.40
N ALA A 185 -1.12 11.15 -10.61
CA ALA A 185 -1.08 11.28 -9.16
C ALA A 185 -2.30 10.60 -8.53
N PRO A 186 -2.23 9.28 -8.19
CA PRO A 186 -3.32 8.55 -7.57
C PRO A 186 -3.51 8.84 -6.06
N ILE A 187 -4.76 8.75 -5.62
CA ILE A 187 -5.17 8.52 -4.23
C ILE A 187 -5.97 7.20 -4.15
N ILE A 188 -5.72 6.41 -3.11
CA ILE A 188 -6.36 5.11 -2.86
C ILE A 188 -7.44 5.27 -1.79
N PHE A 189 -8.62 4.69 -2.01
CA PHE A 189 -9.73 4.60 -1.07
C PHE A 189 -10.14 3.14 -0.90
N GLY A 190 -10.39 2.72 0.33
CA GLY A 190 -10.69 1.33 0.61
C GLY A 190 -10.69 0.96 2.08
N THR A 191 -10.61 -0.35 2.33
CA THR A 191 -10.79 -1.01 3.61
C THR A 191 -9.44 -1.30 4.31
N SER A 192 -9.39 -2.31 5.18
CA SER A 192 -8.13 -2.78 5.78
C SER A 192 -7.13 -3.28 4.76
N ARG A 193 -7.58 -3.82 3.62
CA ARG A 193 -6.73 -4.36 2.55
C ARG A 193 -5.91 -3.29 1.85
N ALA A 194 -6.61 -2.29 1.33
CA ALA A 194 -6.02 -1.09 0.75
C ALA A 194 -5.12 -0.36 1.76
N ALA A 195 -5.45 -0.38 3.06
CA ALA A 195 -4.61 0.15 4.14
C ALA A 195 -3.38 -0.73 4.50
N GLY A 196 -3.20 -1.89 3.86
CA GLY A 196 -2.10 -2.83 4.09
C GLY A 196 -2.25 -3.76 5.29
N GLY A 197 -3.40 -3.74 5.96
CA GLY A 197 -3.77 -4.72 6.97
C GLY A 197 -3.73 -6.14 6.41
N THR A 198 -3.21 -7.06 7.23
CA THR A 198 -2.94 -8.47 6.91
C THR A 198 -2.15 -8.74 5.61
N TYR A 199 -0.86 -8.38 5.64
CA TYR A 199 0.27 -9.30 5.13
C TYR A 199 0.68 -8.52 3.79
N ILE A 200 0.71 -7.18 3.74
CA ILE A 200 0.96 -6.44 2.48
C ILE A 200 1.85 -5.19 2.70
N ASN A 201 3.09 -5.41 3.14
CA ASN A 201 4.13 -4.38 3.23
C ASN A 201 5.37 -4.71 2.38
N ASP A 202 5.95 -3.72 1.72
CA ASP A 202 7.32 -3.82 1.18
C ASP A 202 8.38 -3.27 2.16
N SER A 203 9.66 -3.47 1.84
CA SER A 203 10.79 -2.95 2.63
C SER A 203 10.97 -1.42 2.57
N ASN A 204 10.13 -0.71 1.82
CA ASN A 204 10.09 0.75 1.74
C ASN A 204 8.91 1.37 2.50
N GLY A 205 8.10 0.57 3.21
CA GLY A 205 6.93 1.03 3.95
C GLY A 205 5.73 1.36 3.06
N ASN A 206 5.67 0.82 1.84
CA ASN A 206 4.44 0.82 1.05
C ASN A 206 3.49 -0.24 1.62
N ALA A 207 2.29 0.15 2.06
CA ALA A 207 1.31 -0.71 2.72
C ALA A 207 -0.02 -0.75 1.96
N GLY A 208 -0.45 -1.94 1.55
CA GLY A 208 -1.57 -2.16 0.62
C GLY A 208 -1.07 -2.57 -0.77
N ILE A 209 -1.89 -3.32 -1.52
CA ILE A 209 -1.52 -3.90 -2.83
C ILE A 209 -1.18 -2.78 -3.81
N GLU A 210 -2.08 -1.82 -3.87
CA GLU A 210 -2.03 -0.60 -4.67
C GLU A 210 -0.81 0.22 -4.26
N CYS A 211 -0.51 0.35 -2.96
CA CYS A 211 0.72 1.01 -2.51
C CYS A 211 1.99 0.28 -2.97
N VAL A 212 2.02 -1.05 -3.01
CA VAL A 212 3.20 -1.81 -3.47
C VAL A 212 3.36 -1.71 -5.01
N ILE A 213 2.27 -1.68 -5.77
CA ILE A 213 2.27 -1.44 -7.23
C ILE A 213 2.74 -0.01 -7.54
N LEU A 214 2.03 0.97 -6.99
CA LEU A 214 2.23 2.38 -7.25
C LEU A 214 3.53 2.89 -6.62
N GLY A 215 3.88 2.41 -5.44
CA GLY A 215 5.05 2.83 -4.66
C GLY A 215 6.40 2.58 -5.34
N ARG A 216 6.43 1.87 -6.47
CA ARG A 216 7.59 1.74 -7.39
C ARG A 216 7.64 2.87 -8.42
N ASN A 217 6.49 3.36 -8.91
CA ASN A 217 6.35 4.15 -10.15
C ASN A 217 5.73 5.54 -9.98
N HIS A 218 4.84 5.76 -9.00
CA HIS A 218 4.05 6.98 -8.79
C HIS A 218 4.15 7.50 -7.37
N GLY A 219 3.99 8.80 -7.19
CA GLY A 219 3.61 9.35 -5.89
C GLY A 219 2.16 8.98 -5.61
N TYR A 220 1.83 8.67 -4.35
CA TYR A 220 0.48 8.26 -3.97
C TYR A 220 0.10 8.79 -2.59
N THR A 221 -1.20 8.95 -2.37
CA THR A 221 -1.79 9.06 -1.03
C THR A 221 -2.66 7.83 -0.79
N ASN A 222 -2.53 7.19 0.37
CA ASN A 222 -3.41 6.09 0.76
C ASN A 222 -4.37 6.60 1.83
N HIS A 223 -5.65 6.70 1.48
CA HIS A 223 -6.75 7.12 2.35
C HIS A 223 -7.68 5.93 2.68
N ALA A 224 -7.20 4.70 2.54
CA ALA A 224 -7.93 3.53 3.00
C ALA A 224 -8.02 3.47 4.54
N ILE A 225 -9.15 2.95 5.04
CA ILE A 225 -9.48 2.96 6.47
C ILE A 225 -9.90 1.54 6.87
N ALA A 226 -9.17 0.96 7.81
CA ALA A 226 -9.45 -0.38 8.32
C ALA A 226 -10.89 -0.52 8.87
N ALA A 227 -11.49 -1.69 8.66
CA ALA A 227 -12.87 -2.04 9.05
C ALA A 227 -14.01 -1.10 8.56
N THR A 228 -13.74 -0.10 7.73
CA THR A 228 -14.76 0.84 7.25
C THR A 228 -15.63 0.22 6.15
N LEU A 229 -16.95 0.39 6.28
CA LEU A 229 -17.96 0.05 5.27
C LEU A 229 -18.15 1.23 4.31
N LEU A 230 -18.38 0.96 3.03
CA LEU A 230 -18.74 2.00 2.05
C LEU A 230 -20.06 2.69 2.43
N ALA A 231 -21.01 1.94 2.99
CA ALA A 231 -22.24 2.47 3.55
C ALA A 231 -21.99 3.58 4.59
N SER A 232 -21.05 3.35 5.51
CA SER A 232 -20.68 4.31 6.56
C SER A 232 -19.85 5.45 5.99
N TRP A 233 -18.96 5.19 5.02
CA TRP A 233 -18.15 6.20 4.35
C TRP A 233 -19.02 7.22 3.59
N ASN A 234 -19.99 6.76 2.80
CA ASN A 234 -20.91 7.64 2.07
C ASN A 234 -21.83 8.47 2.99
N ALA A 235 -22.05 8.04 4.23
CA ALA A 235 -22.80 8.78 5.25
C ALA A 235 -21.90 9.71 6.11
N GLY A 236 -20.58 9.70 5.89
CA GLY A 236 -19.60 10.47 6.65
C GLY A 236 -19.35 11.88 6.12
N THR A 237 -18.59 12.67 6.89
CA THR A 237 -18.18 14.03 6.53
C THR A 237 -16.72 14.09 6.09
N HIS A 238 -16.47 14.57 4.87
CA HIS A 238 -15.17 14.55 4.17
C HIS A 238 -14.77 15.95 3.66
N THR A 239 -14.87 16.95 4.54
CA THR A 239 -14.69 18.37 4.22
C THR A 239 -13.24 18.72 3.87
N TYR A 240 -12.29 18.30 4.70
CA TYR A 240 -10.87 18.62 4.56
C TYR A 240 -10.22 17.80 3.45
N LEU A 241 -10.58 16.53 3.29
CA LEU A 241 -10.23 15.73 2.13
C LEU A 241 -10.81 16.32 0.85
N GLY A 242 -12.09 16.75 0.88
CA GLY A 242 -12.75 17.39 -0.25
C GLY A 242 -12.01 18.63 -0.74
N GLN A 243 -11.55 19.49 0.19
CA GLN A 243 -10.70 20.64 -0.13
C GLN A 243 -9.40 20.24 -0.88
N LEU A 244 -8.78 19.10 -0.53
CA LEU A 244 -7.55 18.64 -1.19
C LEU A 244 -7.82 18.04 -2.58
N ILE A 245 -8.98 17.41 -2.79
CA ILE A 245 -9.43 16.93 -4.11
C ILE A 245 -9.70 18.13 -5.03
N THR A 246 -10.46 19.13 -4.55
CA THR A 246 -10.74 20.38 -5.28
C THR A 246 -9.48 21.20 -5.54
N ALA A 247 -8.48 21.17 -4.64
CA ALA A 247 -7.16 21.78 -4.86
C ALA A 247 -6.32 21.05 -5.95
N GLY A 248 -6.78 19.92 -6.46
CA GLY A 248 -6.25 19.28 -7.66
C GLY A 248 -5.02 18.39 -7.48
N TYR A 249 -4.65 18.06 -6.24
CA TYR A 249 -3.42 17.30 -5.94
C TYR A 249 -3.40 15.88 -6.51
N TRP A 250 -4.57 15.28 -6.76
CA TRP A 250 -4.71 13.94 -7.34
C TRP A 250 -5.47 13.97 -8.66
N THR A 251 -5.07 13.14 -9.61
CA THR A 251 -5.70 12.97 -10.93
C THR A 251 -6.47 11.67 -11.07
N HIS A 252 -6.22 10.69 -10.18
CA HIS A 252 -6.88 9.40 -10.17
C HIS A 252 -7.32 9.05 -8.75
N VAL A 253 -8.49 8.43 -8.62
CA VAL A 253 -9.00 7.75 -7.43
C VAL A 253 -9.04 6.26 -7.74
N ILE A 254 -8.50 5.43 -6.85
CA ILE A 254 -8.69 3.97 -6.87
C ILE A 254 -9.68 3.61 -5.76
N ASN A 255 -10.68 2.81 -6.08
CA ASN A 255 -11.78 2.47 -5.19
C ASN A 255 -11.84 0.95 -4.91
N GLU A 256 -11.24 0.50 -3.80
CA GLU A 256 -11.31 -0.89 -3.30
C GLU A 256 -12.59 -1.15 -2.49
N TYR A 257 -13.36 -0.12 -2.12
CA TYR A 257 -14.44 -0.27 -1.15
C TYR A 257 -15.49 -1.33 -1.53
N GLY A 258 -15.87 -2.14 -0.53
CA GLY A 258 -17.03 -3.03 -0.56
C GLY A 258 -16.88 -4.33 0.24
N ILE A 259 -15.66 -4.79 0.55
CA ILE A 259 -15.44 -6.08 1.23
C ILE A 259 -15.89 -6.11 2.71
N ASN A 260 -16.23 -4.97 3.31
CA ASN A 260 -16.79 -4.91 4.67
C ASN A 260 -18.32 -4.84 4.68
N ASP A 261 -18.96 -4.54 3.55
CA ASP A 261 -20.40 -4.31 3.42
C ASP A 261 -21.15 -5.65 3.29
N THR A 262 -20.90 -6.57 4.23
CA THR A 262 -21.37 -7.99 4.23
C THR A 262 -22.88 -8.19 4.16
N GLY A 263 -23.67 -7.20 4.56
CA GLY A 263 -25.13 -7.25 4.54
C GLY A 263 -25.78 -6.77 3.25
N ASP A 264 -25.00 -6.27 2.28
CA ASP A 264 -25.52 -5.73 1.02
C ASP A 264 -25.71 -6.77 -0.07
N THR A 265 -26.63 -6.48 -0.99
CA THR A 265 -26.68 -7.12 -2.30
C THR A 265 -25.68 -6.44 -3.25
N ALA A 266 -25.22 -7.15 -4.28
CA ALA A 266 -24.33 -6.59 -5.30
C ALA A 266 -24.85 -5.27 -5.90
N ALA A 267 -26.15 -5.18 -6.16
CA ALA A 267 -26.79 -3.95 -6.67
C ALA A 267 -26.76 -2.80 -5.64
N ALA A 268 -27.01 -3.09 -4.36
CA ALA A 268 -26.95 -2.09 -3.28
C ALA A 268 -25.52 -1.57 -3.05
N LEU A 269 -24.51 -2.43 -3.22
CA LEU A 269 -23.10 -2.05 -3.15
C LEU A 269 -22.65 -1.24 -4.39
N ALA A 270 -23.08 -1.62 -5.59
CA ALA A 270 -22.82 -0.86 -6.81
C ALA A 270 -23.48 0.53 -6.80
N GLY A 271 -24.70 0.64 -6.23
CA GLY A 271 -25.34 1.93 -5.95
C GLY A 271 -24.50 2.80 -5.01
N ARG A 272 -23.90 2.22 -3.96
CA ARG A 272 -22.99 2.95 -3.06
C ARG A 272 -21.69 3.38 -3.73
N ARG A 273 -21.12 2.59 -4.65
CA ARG A 273 -19.98 3.05 -5.47
C ARG A 273 -20.37 4.20 -6.41
N THR A 274 -21.59 4.16 -6.96
CA THR A 274 -22.13 5.28 -7.74
C THR A 274 -22.20 6.57 -6.90
N THR A 275 -22.65 6.49 -5.63
CA THR A 275 -22.62 7.62 -4.69
C THR A 275 -21.21 8.14 -4.44
N PHE A 276 -20.25 7.25 -4.16
CA PHE A 276 -18.84 7.60 -3.93
C PHE A 276 -18.24 8.32 -5.15
N ALA A 277 -18.37 7.74 -6.34
CA ALA A 277 -17.88 8.32 -7.58
C ALA A 277 -18.55 9.67 -7.89
N SER A 278 -19.86 9.80 -7.60
CA SER A 278 -20.59 11.07 -7.76
C SER A 278 -20.08 12.17 -6.83
N TRP A 279 -19.72 11.85 -5.59
CA TRP A 279 -19.08 12.80 -4.65
C TRP A 279 -17.70 13.24 -5.17
N VAL A 280 -16.86 12.27 -5.59
CA VAL A 280 -15.54 12.54 -6.17
C VAL A 280 -15.64 13.46 -7.39
N LYS A 281 -16.47 13.10 -8.38
CA LYS A 281 -16.68 13.87 -9.62
C LYS A 281 -17.34 15.23 -9.35
N GLY A 282 -18.18 15.34 -8.32
CA GLY A 282 -18.79 16.60 -7.89
C GLY A 282 -17.81 17.61 -7.30
N LEU A 283 -16.73 17.14 -6.65
CA LEU A 283 -15.62 17.98 -6.18
C LEU A 283 -14.64 18.35 -7.29
N ARG A 284 -14.43 17.44 -8.26
CA ARG A 284 -13.51 17.60 -9.39
C ARG A 284 -13.95 16.72 -10.56
N SER A 285 -14.51 17.31 -11.62
CA SER A 285 -15.06 16.54 -12.74
C SER A 285 -14.01 15.89 -13.66
N ASP A 286 -12.78 16.42 -13.72
CA ASP A 286 -11.68 15.88 -14.53
C ASP A 286 -10.83 14.81 -13.81
N ILE A 287 -11.17 14.44 -12.57
CA ILE A 287 -10.50 13.33 -11.88
C ILE A 287 -11.03 11.99 -12.42
N VAL A 288 -10.12 11.04 -12.63
CA VAL A 288 -10.47 9.69 -13.08
C VAL A 288 -10.77 8.81 -11.87
N VAL A 289 -11.82 7.98 -11.93
CA VAL A 289 -12.20 7.03 -10.89
C VAL A 289 -12.07 5.61 -11.43
N ILE A 290 -11.18 4.83 -10.81
CA ILE A 290 -10.89 3.44 -11.14
C ILE A 290 -11.56 2.56 -10.09
N GLY A 291 -12.59 1.83 -10.49
CA GLY A 291 -13.24 0.83 -9.64
C GLY A 291 -12.43 -0.47 -9.60
N GLU A 292 -12.07 -0.96 -8.42
CA GLU A 292 -11.38 -2.25 -8.26
C GLU A 292 -12.38 -3.40 -8.03
N THR A 293 -12.14 -4.59 -8.60
CA THR A 293 -12.90 -5.80 -8.28
C THR A 293 -12.42 -6.43 -6.97
N LEU A 294 -13.36 -6.81 -6.10
CA LEU A 294 -13.08 -7.42 -4.81
C LEU A 294 -12.57 -8.85 -4.98
N TYR A 295 -11.32 -9.12 -4.62
CA TYR A 295 -10.88 -10.50 -4.38
C TYR A 295 -11.60 -11.04 -3.13
N PRO A 296 -12.04 -12.31 -3.10
CA PRO A 296 -12.92 -12.80 -2.04
C PRO A 296 -12.25 -12.87 -0.66
N ARG A 297 -13.04 -13.04 0.40
CA ARG A 297 -12.54 -13.58 1.68
C ARG A 297 -12.80 -15.08 1.72
N THR A 298 -11.85 -15.81 2.27
CA THR A 298 -11.90 -17.27 2.38
C THR A 298 -11.41 -17.74 3.74
N SER A 299 -11.76 -18.97 4.07
CA SER A 299 -11.18 -19.75 5.15
C SER A 299 -10.90 -21.17 4.65
N SER A 300 -10.10 -21.94 5.40
CA SER A 300 -9.92 -23.37 5.16
C SER A 300 -9.70 -24.14 6.46
N THR A 301 -10.14 -25.40 6.47
CA THR A 301 -9.91 -26.36 7.56
C THR A 301 -8.60 -27.14 7.43
N ASP A 302 -7.90 -27.06 6.29
CA ASP A 302 -6.71 -27.87 5.95
C ASP A 302 -5.48 -27.04 5.57
N GLY A 303 -5.42 -25.76 5.96
CA GLY A 303 -4.34 -24.86 5.55
C GLY A 303 -4.37 -24.54 4.04
N TYR A 304 -5.56 -24.59 3.45
CA TYR A 304 -5.87 -24.50 2.02
C TYR A 304 -5.27 -25.62 1.16
N ALA A 305 -4.89 -26.76 1.76
CA ALA A 305 -4.29 -27.89 1.04
C ALA A 305 -5.19 -28.48 -0.07
N SER A 306 -6.52 -28.30 -0.01
CA SER A 306 -7.46 -28.74 -1.04
C SER A 306 -8.65 -27.79 -1.24
N LYS A 307 -9.12 -27.64 -2.49
CA LYS A 307 -10.29 -26.81 -2.84
C LYS A 307 -11.57 -27.24 -2.09
N ALA A 308 -11.69 -28.52 -1.73
CA ALA A 308 -12.85 -29.07 -1.03
C ALA A 308 -12.97 -28.63 0.44
N ASN A 309 -11.85 -28.25 1.07
CA ASN A 309 -11.79 -27.79 2.46
C ASN A 309 -11.74 -26.25 2.58
N GLN A 310 -11.93 -25.53 1.45
CA GLN A 310 -12.03 -24.08 1.44
C GLN A 310 -13.49 -23.63 1.53
N THR A 311 -13.75 -22.56 2.28
CA THR A 311 -15.05 -21.89 2.37
C THR A 311 -14.89 -20.44 1.95
N ILE A 312 -15.75 -19.98 1.04
CA ILE A 312 -15.83 -18.58 0.61
C ILE A 312 -16.81 -17.85 1.53
N SER A 313 -16.52 -16.60 1.90
CA SER A 313 -17.45 -15.78 2.68
C SER A 313 -18.76 -15.56 1.92
N SER A 314 -19.89 -15.50 2.63
CA SER A 314 -21.25 -15.40 2.05
C SER A 314 -21.59 -14.00 1.50
N GLN A 315 -20.62 -13.29 0.91
CA GLN A 315 -20.78 -12.00 0.27
C GLN A 315 -21.06 -12.18 -1.23
N PRO A 316 -21.85 -11.30 -1.89
CA PRO A 316 -22.16 -11.40 -3.32
C PRO A 316 -21.02 -10.88 -4.20
N ILE A 317 -19.80 -11.38 -3.96
CA ILE A 317 -18.55 -10.91 -4.58
C ILE A 317 -18.55 -11.16 -6.09
N ALA A 318 -19.03 -12.31 -6.55
CA ALA A 318 -19.02 -12.66 -7.97
C ALA A 318 -20.01 -11.78 -8.75
N GLU A 319 -21.22 -11.60 -8.22
CA GLU A 319 -22.25 -10.73 -8.78
C GLU A 319 -21.78 -9.27 -8.78
N PHE A 320 -21.18 -8.80 -7.68
CA PHE A 320 -20.66 -7.44 -7.58
C PHE A 320 -19.49 -7.18 -8.53
N ASN A 321 -18.52 -8.09 -8.59
CA ASN A 321 -17.39 -7.97 -9.51
C ASN A 321 -17.85 -7.94 -10.98
N ASN A 322 -18.90 -8.68 -11.32
CA ASN A 322 -19.47 -8.61 -12.66
C ASN A 322 -20.10 -7.24 -12.95
N LEU A 323 -20.71 -6.56 -11.97
CA LEU A 323 -21.16 -5.17 -12.11
C LEU A 323 -19.96 -4.20 -12.29
N VAL A 324 -18.90 -4.33 -11.48
CA VAL A 324 -17.67 -3.52 -11.63
C VAL A 324 -17.06 -3.70 -13.03
N ARG A 325 -16.98 -4.95 -13.53
CA ARG A 325 -16.48 -5.31 -14.87
C ARG A 325 -17.35 -4.79 -16.02
N THR A 326 -18.67 -4.68 -15.82
CA THR A 326 -19.60 -4.07 -16.78
C THR A 326 -19.53 -2.53 -16.74
N GLY A 327 -19.08 -1.96 -15.63
CA GLY A 327 -18.98 -0.53 -15.38
C GLY A 327 -20.04 -0.05 -14.39
N ILE A 328 -19.60 0.64 -13.33
CA ILE A 328 -20.47 1.31 -12.36
C ILE A 328 -20.54 2.80 -12.71
N SER A 329 -21.73 3.39 -12.63
CA SER A 329 -21.95 4.80 -13.01
C SER A 329 -21.03 5.74 -12.24
N GLY A 330 -20.23 6.53 -12.97
CA GLY A 330 -19.28 7.49 -12.42
C GLY A 330 -17.85 6.94 -12.24
N GLU A 331 -17.66 5.61 -12.27
CA GLU A 331 -16.33 5.00 -12.41
C GLU A 331 -15.96 4.97 -13.91
N ASP A 332 -14.81 5.53 -14.29
CA ASP A 332 -14.39 5.62 -15.71
C ASP A 332 -13.77 4.30 -16.20
N TYR A 333 -13.12 3.56 -15.30
CA TYR A 333 -12.39 2.33 -15.60
C TYR A 333 -12.57 1.26 -14.52
N CYS A 334 -12.43 -0.01 -14.90
CA CYS A 334 -12.38 -1.16 -14.01
C CYS A 334 -10.95 -1.73 -13.93
N TRP A 335 -10.37 -1.82 -12.74
CA TRP A 335 -9.19 -2.65 -12.49
C TRP A 335 -9.61 -4.02 -11.93
N ASP A 336 -9.51 -5.06 -12.76
CA ASP A 336 -9.96 -6.41 -12.40
C ASP A 336 -8.88 -7.17 -11.59
N ALA A 337 -8.58 -6.67 -10.38
CA ALA A 337 -7.65 -7.28 -9.42
C ALA A 337 -8.06 -8.73 -9.06
N ALA A 338 -9.36 -9.02 -9.02
CA ALA A 338 -9.91 -10.35 -8.75
C ALA A 338 -9.86 -11.34 -9.94
N ASP A 339 -9.41 -10.94 -11.13
CA ASP A 339 -9.41 -11.81 -12.32
C ASP A 339 -8.46 -13.02 -12.16
N GLY A 340 -9.05 -14.20 -11.97
CA GLY A 340 -8.35 -15.45 -11.64
C GLY A 340 -8.32 -15.80 -10.14
N LEU A 341 -8.70 -14.87 -9.26
CA LEU A 341 -8.98 -15.12 -7.83
C LEU A 341 -10.47 -15.31 -7.55
N ASP A 342 -11.32 -14.93 -8.50
CA ASP A 342 -12.76 -15.12 -8.46
C ASP A 342 -13.11 -16.62 -8.59
N PRO A 343 -13.63 -17.28 -7.55
CA PRO A 343 -13.83 -18.73 -7.53
C PRO A 343 -14.93 -19.20 -8.50
N THR A 344 -15.70 -18.27 -9.07
CA THR A 344 -16.69 -18.55 -10.11
C THR A 344 -16.10 -18.52 -11.54
N ARG A 345 -14.84 -18.09 -11.69
CA ARG A 345 -14.17 -17.90 -12.99
C ARG A 345 -12.84 -18.66 -13.04
N GLU A 346 -12.92 -19.98 -13.13
CA GLU A 346 -11.74 -20.86 -13.20
C GLU A 346 -10.81 -20.54 -14.40
N GLY A 347 -9.51 -20.82 -14.23
CA GLY A 347 -8.62 -21.10 -15.36
C GLY A 347 -7.57 -20.06 -15.77
N LYS A 348 -7.30 -19.01 -14.97
CA LYS A 348 -6.32 -17.96 -15.35
C LYS A 348 -4.98 -17.94 -14.61
N TYR A 349 -4.88 -18.49 -13.39
CA TYR A 349 -3.58 -18.65 -12.73
C TYR A 349 -3.04 -20.07 -12.91
N PRO A 350 -1.71 -20.28 -12.99
CA PRO A 350 -1.11 -21.58 -13.18
C PRO A 350 -1.45 -22.49 -11.99
N VAL A 351 -2.39 -23.41 -12.24
CA VAL A 351 -2.89 -24.38 -11.28
C VAL A 351 -1.82 -25.43 -10.93
N THR A 352 -0.86 -25.04 -10.09
CA THR A 352 0.11 -25.92 -9.41
C THR A 352 -0.60 -27.18 -8.94
N ARG A 353 -0.19 -28.36 -9.44
CA ARG A 353 -0.88 -29.62 -9.13
C ARG A 353 -0.78 -29.89 -7.63
N ASN A 354 -1.83 -30.46 -7.06
CA ASN A 354 -1.80 -30.95 -5.68
C ASN A 354 -0.61 -31.91 -5.55
N PRO A 355 0.30 -31.73 -4.58
CA PRO A 355 1.48 -32.60 -4.45
C PRO A 355 1.13 -34.07 -4.16
N ASN A 356 -0.11 -34.34 -3.78
CA ASN A 356 -0.67 -35.68 -3.55
C ASN A 356 -1.53 -36.19 -4.72
N ASP A 357 -1.57 -35.48 -5.85
CA ASP A 357 -2.17 -35.92 -7.11
C ASP A 357 -1.29 -37.00 -7.74
N ALA A 358 -1.84 -38.19 -7.99
CA ALA A 358 -1.10 -39.31 -8.60
C ALA A 358 -0.56 -39.00 -10.01
N SER A 359 -1.03 -37.92 -10.65
CA SER A 359 -0.53 -37.41 -11.92
C SER A 359 0.57 -36.34 -11.80
N TYR A 360 1.05 -36.02 -10.60
CA TYR A 360 2.12 -35.04 -10.38
C TYR A 360 3.40 -35.70 -9.86
N THR A 361 4.46 -35.61 -10.66
CA THR A 361 5.82 -35.92 -10.21
C THR A 361 6.47 -34.63 -9.70
N PRO A 362 6.69 -34.46 -8.39
CA PRO A 362 7.41 -33.29 -7.88
C PRO A 362 8.89 -33.34 -8.29
N THR A 363 9.49 -32.16 -8.49
CA THR A 363 10.93 -32.03 -8.67
C THR A 363 11.61 -32.12 -7.31
N LEU A 364 12.44 -33.15 -7.11
CA LEU A 364 13.34 -33.25 -5.96
C LEU A 364 14.70 -32.66 -6.35
N PHE A 365 15.23 -31.75 -5.53
CA PHE A 365 16.48 -31.07 -5.82
C PHE A 365 17.24 -30.71 -4.54
N THR A 366 18.51 -30.34 -4.69
CA THR A 366 19.37 -29.93 -3.58
C THR A 366 19.83 -28.50 -3.82
N ALA A 367 19.78 -27.66 -2.78
CA ALA A 367 20.13 -26.25 -2.89
C ALA A 367 20.65 -25.66 -1.57
N GLY A 368 21.17 -24.44 -1.63
CA GLY A 368 21.27 -23.52 -0.48
C GLY A 368 20.43 -22.26 -0.74
N LEU A 369 19.99 -21.57 0.32
CA LEU A 369 19.15 -20.37 0.21
C LEU A 369 19.67 -19.24 1.12
N SER A 370 20.25 -18.21 0.50
CA SER A 370 20.79 -17.03 1.18
C SER A 370 20.15 -15.75 0.63
N GLY A 371 19.55 -14.92 1.49
CA GLY A 371 18.67 -13.85 1.05
C GLY A 371 17.55 -14.39 0.15
N THR A 372 17.32 -13.72 -0.97
CA THR A 372 16.43 -14.15 -2.07
C THR A 372 17.08 -15.13 -3.06
N THR A 373 18.37 -15.47 -2.91
CA THR A 373 19.09 -16.31 -3.86
C THR A 373 19.06 -17.78 -3.45
N LEU A 374 18.37 -18.59 -4.26
CA LEU A 374 18.40 -20.05 -4.23
C LEU A 374 19.50 -20.56 -5.18
N THR A 375 20.52 -21.22 -4.64
CA THR A 375 21.59 -21.85 -5.43
C THR A 375 21.33 -23.35 -5.51
N VAL A 376 20.80 -23.82 -6.64
CA VAL A 376 20.50 -25.23 -6.89
C VAL A 376 21.77 -25.95 -7.33
N SER A 377 22.23 -26.90 -6.54
CA SER A 377 23.46 -27.69 -6.79
C SER A 377 23.22 -28.95 -7.60
N SER A 378 22.02 -29.54 -7.51
CA SER A 378 21.64 -30.76 -8.21
C SER A 378 20.11 -30.88 -8.30
N VAL A 379 19.61 -31.46 -9.39
CA VAL A 379 18.21 -31.89 -9.52
C VAL A 379 18.22 -33.42 -9.58
N THR A 380 17.47 -34.06 -8.69
CA THR A 380 17.52 -35.50 -8.41
C THR A 380 16.44 -36.27 -9.19
N SER A 381 15.25 -35.69 -9.34
CA SER A 381 14.13 -36.26 -10.09
C SER A 381 13.08 -35.21 -10.42
N GLY A 382 12.11 -35.57 -11.28
CA GLY A 382 10.95 -34.74 -11.63
C GLY A 382 11.19 -33.75 -12.78
N PRO A 383 10.22 -32.86 -13.07
CA PRO A 383 10.28 -31.92 -14.18
C PRO A 383 11.25 -30.74 -13.93
N ALA A 384 11.47 -29.95 -14.98
CA ALA A 384 12.28 -28.73 -14.95
C ALA A 384 11.80 -27.69 -13.92
N LEU A 385 12.75 -27.10 -13.17
CA LEU A 385 12.52 -25.94 -12.30
C LEU A 385 12.18 -24.68 -13.14
N GLY A 386 10.94 -24.21 -13.02
CA GLY A 386 10.42 -23.07 -13.80
C GLY A 386 10.07 -21.85 -12.94
N VAL A 387 9.81 -20.72 -13.61
CA VAL A 387 9.25 -19.52 -12.96
C VAL A 387 7.83 -19.80 -12.47
N GLY A 388 7.50 -19.30 -11.27
CA GLY A 388 6.23 -19.56 -10.59
C GLY A 388 6.13 -20.95 -9.95
N VAL A 389 7.15 -21.80 -10.04
CA VAL A 389 7.15 -23.12 -9.40
C VAL A 389 7.38 -22.98 -7.89
N PRO A 390 6.47 -23.49 -7.03
CA PRO A 390 6.62 -23.47 -5.58
C PRO A 390 7.71 -24.43 -5.14
N ILE A 391 8.43 -24.08 -4.08
CA ILE A 391 9.51 -24.86 -3.50
C ILE A 391 9.34 -24.96 -1.98
N ASN A 392 9.72 -26.09 -1.41
CA ASN A 392 9.58 -26.38 0.01
C ASN A 392 10.82 -27.16 0.52
N ALA A 393 11.24 -26.89 1.74
CA ALA A 393 12.33 -27.58 2.42
C ALA A 393 12.19 -27.46 3.95
N THR A 394 12.73 -28.43 4.68
CA THR A 394 12.74 -28.40 6.16
C THR A 394 13.47 -27.14 6.65
N GLY A 395 12.78 -26.31 7.44
CA GLY A 395 13.31 -25.04 7.96
C GLY A 395 13.17 -23.83 7.03
N ALA A 396 12.65 -24.00 5.82
CA ALA A 396 12.33 -22.90 4.92
C ALA A 396 11.23 -21.97 5.49
N ALA A 397 11.06 -20.81 4.86
CA ALA A 397 9.79 -20.11 4.94
C ALA A 397 8.71 -20.94 4.22
N PRO A 398 7.45 -20.94 4.69
CA PRO A 398 6.34 -21.48 3.91
C PRO A 398 6.18 -20.66 2.62
N SER A 399 5.60 -21.28 1.59
CA SER A 399 5.18 -20.58 0.36
C SER A 399 6.28 -19.81 -0.37
N LEU A 400 7.46 -20.43 -0.51
CA LEU A 400 8.49 -19.96 -1.44
C LEU A 400 8.17 -20.41 -2.88
N TRP A 401 8.52 -19.60 -3.89
CA TRP A 401 8.57 -19.98 -5.30
C TRP A 401 9.69 -19.28 -6.05
N ILE A 402 10.01 -19.79 -7.24
CA ILE A 402 11.01 -19.19 -8.15
C ILE A 402 10.40 -17.97 -8.87
N VAL A 403 10.93 -16.78 -8.58
CA VAL A 403 10.56 -15.50 -9.21
C VAL A 403 11.19 -15.37 -10.60
N ARG A 404 12.46 -15.76 -10.73
CA ARG A 404 13.19 -15.86 -12.01
C ARG A 404 14.44 -16.70 -11.87
N GLN A 405 14.97 -17.19 -12.99
CA GLN A 405 16.36 -17.65 -13.03
C GLN A 405 17.32 -16.45 -13.10
N LEU A 406 18.47 -16.59 -12.44
CA LEU A 406 19.57 -15.62 -12.44
C LEU A 406 20.80 -16.16 -13.18
N SER A 407 21.08 -17.47 -13.12
CA SER A 407 22.15 -18.13 -13.88
C SER A 407 21.90 -19.64 -14.05
N GLY A 408 22.73 -20.28 -14.88
CA GLY A 408 22.67 -21.72 -15.16
C GLY A 408 21.77 -22.06 -16.34
N THR A 409 21.43 -23.34 -16.48
CA THR A 409 20.55 -23.83 -17.57
C THR A 409 19.12 -23.91 -17.08
N ALA A 410 18.16 -23.36 -17.86
CA ALA A 410 16.75 -23.34 -17.51
C ALA A 410 16.22 -24.74 -17.16
N GLY A 411 15.50 -24.85 -16.04
CA GLY A 411 14.99 -26.12 -15.53
C GLY A 411 15.90 -26.87 -14.56
N THR A 412 17.16 -26.46 -14.38
CA THR A 412 18.22 -27.34 -13.82
C THR A 412 19.10 -26.63 -12.78
N VAL A 413 20.37 -27.04 -12.67
CA VAL A 413 21.41 -26.45 -11.80
C VAL A 413 21.65 -24.99 -12.19
N GLY A 414 21.78 -24.12 -11.19
CA GLY A 414 21.90 -22.68 -11.39
C GLY A 414 21.51 -21.86 -10.17
N THR A 415 21.49 -20.53 -10.31
CA THR A 415 20.94 -19.63 -9.29
C THR A 415 19.59 -19.08 -9.73
N TYR A 416 18.68 -18.97 -8.77
CA TYR A 416 17.31 -18.48 -8.95
C TYR A 416 17.01 -17.42 -7.89
N GLU A 417 16.17 -16.45 -8.24
CA GLU A 417 15.57 -15.54 -7.26
C GLU A 417 14.27 -16.15 -6.74
N VAL A 418 14.03 -16.04 -5.43
CA VAL A 418 12.79 -16.45 -4.76
C VAL A 418 12.18 -15.30 -3.96
N ASN A 419 10.87 -15.34 -3.74
CA ASN A 419 9.99 -14.27 -3.25
C ASN A 419 10.20 -13.80 -1.79
N ARG A 420 11.40 -13.97 -1.22
CA ARG A 420 11.71 -13.67 0.19
C ARG A 420 11.81 -12.15 0.52
N ALA A 421 11.47 -11.27 -0.43
CA ALA A 421 11.74 -9.83 -0.35
C ALA A 421 10.59 -8.97 0.23
N HIS A 422 9.66 -9.58 0.98
CA HIS A 422 8.49 -8.91 1.54
C HIS A 422 8.49 -8.89 3.08
N ASN A 423 8.28 -7.70 3.66
CA ASN A 423 8.23 -7.47 5.10
C ASN A 423 6.92 -8.02 5.69
N GLY A 424 6.93 -9.31 5.96
CA GLY A 424 5.78 -10.10 6.42
C GLY A 424 6.15 -11.57 6.63
N PHE A 425 7.07 -12.09 5.82
CA PHE A 425 7.75 -13.34 6.16
C PHE A 425 8.65 -13.13 7.38
N PRO A 426 8.59 -13.98 8.43
CA PRO A 426 9.56 -13.94 9.50
C PRO A 426 10.97 -14.22 8.95
N ASN A 427 11.99 -13.55 9.50
CA ASN A 427 13.40 -13.76 9.15
C ASN A 427 13.89 -15.16 9.58
N LYS A 428 13.47 -16.19 8.83
CA LYS A 428 14.04 -17.54 8.91
C LYS A 428 15.53 -17.47 8.54
N PRO A 429 16.39 -18.34 9.11
CA PRO A 429 17.82 -18.36 8.79
C PRO A 429 18.09 -18.68 7.31
N ALA A 430 19.32 -18.46 6.87
CA ALA A 430 19.79 -19.01 5.60
C ALA A 430 19.77 -20.56 5.67
N LEU A 431 19.41 -21.22 4.57
CA LEU A 431 19.49 -22.68 4.47
C LEU A 431 20.84 -23.06 3.86
N ALA A 432 21.53 -24.00 4.51
CA ALA A 432 22.84 -24.46 4.10
C ALA A 432 22.81 -25.05 2.69
N ALA A 433 23.91 -24.91 1.93
CA ALA A 433 24.10 -25.68 0.72
C ALA A 433 24.06 -27.19 1.06
N GLY A 434 23.41 -27.99 0.21
CA GLY A 434 23.13 -29.39 0.52
C GLY A 434 21.75 -29.64 1.16
N THR A 435 20.93 -28.60 1.39
CA THR A 435 19.55 -28.77 1.86
C THR A 435 18.70 -29.41 0.76
N SER A 436 17.94 -30.45 1.13
CA SER A 436 16.96 -31.08 0.24
C SER A 436 15.70 -30.20 0.11
N PHE A 437 15.35 -29.87 -1.13
CA PHE A 437 14.12 -29.19 -1.52
C PHE A 437 13.23 -30.10 -2.37
N THR A 438 11.95 -29.76 -2.39
CA THR A 438 10.95 -30.39 -3.26
C THR A 438 9.99 -29.34 -3.81
N THR A 439 9.45 -29.56 -5.00
CA THR A 439 8.27 -28.82 -5.51
C THR A 439 6.94 -29.46 -5.06
N ALA A 440 7.00 -30.43 -4.14
CA ALA A 440 5.86 -30.87 -3.35
C ALA A 440 5.60 -29.87 -2.19
N GLY A 441 4.89 -28.80 -2.48
CA GLY A 441 4.59 -27.74 -1.51
C GLY A 441 3.29 -27.01 -1.84
N TYR A 442 2.60 -26.54 -0.80
CA TYR A 442 1.30 -25.90 -0.94
C TYR A 442 1.38 -24.48 -1.50
N THR A 443 0.99 -24.37 -2.76
CA THR A 443 0.11 -23.31 -3.25
C THR A 443 -1.03 -24.04 -3.95
N THR A 444 -2.30 -23.78 -3.63
CA THR A 444 -3.40 -24.22 -4.51
C THR A 444 -3.89 -23.05 -5.34
N ARG A 445 -3.71 -23.18 -6.65
CA ARG A 445 -4.77 -23.28 -7.68
C ARG A 445 -5.83 -22.19 -7.84
N ASP A 446 -6.01 -21.31 -6.87
CA ASP A 446 -7.12 -20.38 -6.75
C ASP A 446 -6.68 -19.01 -6.20
N GLY A 447 -5.49 -18.93 -5.58
CA GLY A 447 -4.95 -17.70 -4.99
C GLY A 447 -5.70 -17.26 -3.73
N LEU A 448 -6.51 -18.14 -3.15
CA LEU A 448 -7.28 -17.96 -1.91
C LEU A 448 -6.44 -18.30 -0.66
N HIS A 449 -5.19 -18.71 -0.87
CA HIS A 449 -4.18 -19.06 0.14
C HIS A 449 -3.65 -17.83 0.88
N ALA A 450 -4.34 -17.43 1.94
CA ALA A 450 -3.99 -16.29 2.81
C ALA A 450 -3.96 -14.93 2.09
N GLU A 451 -4.23 -13.87 2.85
CA GLU A 451 -4.31 -12.50 2.33
C GLU A 451 -2.94 -11.99 1.79
N TRP A 452 -1.84 -12.70 2.14
CA TRP A 452 -0.45 -12.42 1.76
C TRP A 452 -0.07 -12.91 0.35
N LEU A 453 -0.53 -14.10 -0.10
CA LEU A 453 -0.09 -14.67 -1.40
C LEU A 453 -0.93 -14.15 -2.58
N GLY A 454 -2.25 -14.03 -2.37
CA GLY A 454 -3.12 -13.36 -3.33
C GLY A 454 -2.63 -11.94 -3.63
N ALA A 455 -2.17 -11.22 -2.59
CA ALA A 455 -1.60 -9.89 -2.74
C ALA A 455 -0.35 -9.86 -3.65
N GLU A 456 0.66 -10.72 -3.44
CA GLU A 456 1.85 -10.74 -4.31
C GLU A 456 1.49 -11.16 -5.76
N MET A 457 0.50 -12.04 -5.94
CA MET A 457 -0.02 -12.38 -7.26
C MET A 457 -0.75 -11.21 -7.94
N ILE A 458 -1.54 -10.40 -7.22
CA ILE A 458 -2.18 -9.19 -7.76
C ILE A 458 -1.10 -8.15 -8.11
N VAL A 459 -0.13 -7.88 -7.22
CA VAL A 459 0.98 -6.94 -7.46
C VAL A 459 1.71 -7.27 -8.76
N ASN A 460 2.08 -8.53 -8.97
CA ASN A 460 2.89 -8.93 -10.11
C ASN A 460 2.06 -9.13 -11.41
N ASN A 461 0.86 -9.71 -11.33
CA ASN A 461 0.08 -10.10 -12.52
C ASN A 461 -1.02 -9.12 -12.92
N LYS A 462 -1.51 -8.27 -12.00
CA LYS A 462 -2.55 -7.25 -12.25
C LYS A 462 -2.05 -5.83 -12.06
N GLY A 463 -0.97 -5.63 -11.31
CA GLY A 463 -0.29 -4.34 -11.16
C GLY A 463 0.07 -3.63 -12.48
N PRO A 464 0.54 -4.34 -13.53
CA PRO A 464 0.76 -3.71 -14.84
C PRO A 464 -0.50 -3.04 -15.40
N ALA A 465 -1.66 -3.71 -15.35
CA ALA A 465 -2.92 -3.15 -15.83
C ALA A 465 -3.37 -1.91 -15.04
N LEU A 466 -3.09 -1.84 -13.73
CA LEU A 466 -3.34 -0.61 -12.94
C LEU A 466 -2.44 0.55 -13.42
N LEU A 467 -1.18 0.27 -13.74
CA LEU A 467 -0.25 1.29 -14.24
C LEU A 467 -0.63 1.77 -15.64
N ASP A 468 -1.13 0.88 -16.50
CA ASP A 468 -1.67 1.22 -17.82
C ASP A 468 -2.92 2.12 -17.71
N LEU A 469 -3.83 1.82 -16.77
CA LEU A 469 -5.01 2.66 -16.48
C LEU A 469 -4.66 4.05 -15.91
N LEU A 470 -3.47 4.24 -15.34
CA LEU A 470 -2.95 5.55 -14.92
C LEU A 470 -2.20 6.29 -16.05
N ALA A 471 -1.90 5.62 -17.17
CA ALA A 471 -1.28 6.22 -18.34
C ALA A 471 -2.30 6.78 -19.34
N ALA A 472 -3.56 6.29 -19.28
CA ALA A 472 -4.73 6.97 -19.82
C ALA A 472 -5.00 8.30 -19.09
#